data_AF-A0A7S3P9F4-F1
#
_entry.id   AF-A0A7S3P9F4-F1
#
_cell.length_a   1.000
_cell.length_b   1.000
_cell.length_c   1.000
_cell.angle_alpha   90.00
_cell.angle_beta   90.00
_cell.angle_gamma   90.00
#
_symmetry.space_group_name_H-M   'P 1'
#
loop_
_entity.id
_entity.type
_entity.pdbx_description
1 polymer ?
#
loop_
_entity_poly.entity_id
_entity_poly.type
_entity_poly.pdbx_seq_one_letter_code
_entity_poly.pdbx_strand_id
1 'polypeptide(L)'
;PVIAVGGSYPGFMAATIRLRHPDVIDVAYAASAPMKFYAQQVAQKAYFAHITRVTEEAYPTCAAAVQTVLTQAVEASPTDPAEWGLCPATVPPYAANDPVILAEEVMMIIAVLFANSNMGYYTHTPTWENTRLWQVCDFFAQHTATGATSRSTHSDAVSIVRDVLLN
;
A
#
# COMPACT_ATOMS: atom_id res chain seq x y z
N PRO A 1 -36.05 -7.05 16.71
CA PRO A 1 -34.92 -6.10 16.56
C PRO A 1 -34.07 -6.49 15.35
N VAL A 2 -33.74 -5.55 14.48
CA VAL A 2 -32.91 -5.71 13.28
C VAL A 2 -31.58 -5.00 13.48
N ILE A 3 -30.49 -5.74 13.23
CA ILE A 3 -29.12 -5.25 13.38
C ILE A 3 -28.46 -5.23 12.00
N ALA A 4 -27.99 -4.05 11.58
CA ALA A 4 -27.16 -3.92 10.39
C ALA A 4 -25.68 -4.12 10.76
N VAL A 5 -24.96 -4.96 10.02
CA VAL A 5 -23.54 -5.28 10.30
C VAL A 5 -22.75 -5.11 9.01
N GLY A 6 -21.62 -4.42 9.06
CA GLY A 6 -20.74 -4.27 7.92
C GLY A 6 -19.33 -3.81 8.30
N GLY A 7 -18.36 -4.21 7.49
CA GLY A 7 -16.97 -3.74 7.55
C GLY A 7 -16.64 -2.82 6.38
N SER A 8 -15.73 -1.86 6.53
CA SER A 8 -15.29 -0.97 5.43
C SER A 8 -16.49 -0.21 4.80
N TYR A 9 -16.62 -0.19 3.47
CA TYR A 9 -17.76 0.42 2.78
C TYR A 9 -19.13 -0.15 3.24
N PRO A 10 -19.32 -1.48 3.35
CA PRO A 10 -20.51 -2.04 4.01
C PRO A 10 -20.74 -1.52 5.44
N GLY A 11 -19.70 -1.20 6.20
CA GLY A 11 -19.83 -0.56 7.52
C GLY A 11 -20.40 0.86 7.44
N PHE A 12 -19.93 1.65 6.47
CA PHE A 12 -20.54 2.95 6.15
C PHE A 12 -22.02 2.81 5.76
N MET A 13 -22.36 1.80 4.94
CA MET A 13 -23.75 1.51 4.58
C MET A 13 -24.59 1.09 5.79
N ALA A 14 -24.05 0.25 6.69
CA ALA A 14 -24.72 -0.17 7.91
C ALA A 14 -25.05 1.02 8.83
N ALA A 15 -24.10 1.95 9.00
CA ALA A 15 -24.36 3.19 9.73
C ALA A 15 -25.43 4.04 9.03
N THR A 16 -25.33 4.19 7.71
CA THR A 16 -26.24 5.02 6.92
C THR A 16 -27.68 4.48 6.93
N ILE A 17 -27.89 3.18 6.74
CA ILE A 17 -29.24 2.59 6.74
C ILE A 17 -29.91 2.74 8.10
N ARG A 18 -29.15 2.65 9.20
CA ARG A 18 -29.66 2.91 10.57
C ARG A 18 -30.10 4.35 10.78
N LEU A 19 -29.38 5.31 10.19
CA LEU A 19 -29.73 6.74 10.26
C LEU A 19 -30.94 7.08 9.38
N ARG A 20 -31.07 6.41 8.23
CA ARG A 20 -32.14 6.69 7.23
C ARG A 20 -33.44 5.94 7.52
N HIS A 21 -33.37 4.76 8.13
CA HIS A 21 -34.52 3.91 8.45
C HIS A 21 -34.49 3.49 9.93
N PRO A 22 -34.59 4.47 10.86
CA PRO A 22 -34.51 4.20 12.30
C PRO A 22 -35.71 3.41 12.83
N ASP A 23 -36.81 3.35 12.08
CA ASP A 23 -38.02 2.57 12.34
C ASP A 23 -37.86 1.09 11.96
N VAL A 24 -36.92 0.77 11.07
CA VAL A 24 -36.66 -0.59 10.59
C VAL A 24 -35.40 -1.18 11.24
N ILE A 25 -34.34 -0.38 11.38
CA ILE A 25 -33.04 -0.82 11.89
C ILE A 25 -32.87 -0.30 13.31
N ASP A 26 -32.73 -1.21 14.27
CA ASP A 26 -32.58 -0.87 15.68
C ASP A 26 -31.14 -0.49 16.02
N VAL A 27 -30.16 -1.21 15.46
CA VAL A 27 -28.73 -1.07 15.76
C VAL A 27 -27.89 -1.22 14.48
N ALA A 28 -26.76 -0.51 14.41
CA ALA A 28 -25.75 -0.72 13.39
C ALA A 28 -24.36 -0.98 14.01
N TYR A 29 -23.68 -2.01 13.52
CA TYR A 29 -22.28 -2.30 13.76
C TYR A 29 -21.48 -1.98 12.49
N ALA A 30 -20.75 -0.85 12.54
CA ALA A 30 -19.99 -0.30 11.43
C ALA A 30 -18.48 -0.45 11.67
N ALA A 31 -17.93 -1.63 11.42
CA ALA A 31 -16.52 -1.92 11.64
C ALA A 31 -15.64 -1.24 10.58
N SER A 32 -14.58 -0.55 11.02
CA SER A 32 -13.59 0.10 10.14
C SER A 32 -14.21 0.94 9.01
N ALA A 33 -15.36 1.58 9.28
CA ALA A 33 -16.06 2.41 8.30
C ALA A 33 -15.34 3.77 8.16
N PRO A 34 -14.85 4.15 6.97
CA PRO A 34 -14.03 5.36 6.80
C PRO A 34 -14.91 6.63 6.68
N MET A 35 -15.83 6.84 7.63
CA MET A 35 -16.86 7.90 7.59
C MET A 35 -16.27 9.29 7.32
N LYS A 36 -15.16 9.64 8.00
CA LYS A 36 -14.51 10.95 7.86
C LYS A 36 -13.78 11.12 6.52
N PHE A 37 -13.32 10.04 5.90
CA PHE A 37 -12.76 10.08 4.54
C PHE A 37 -13.87 10.40 3.53
N TYR A 38 -15.02 9.73 3.61
CA TYR A 38 -16.16 10.04 2.73
C TYR A 38 -16.71 11.45 2.95
N ALA A 39 -16.66 11.97 4.17
CA ALA A 39 -17.04 13.35 4.48
C ALA A 39 -15.97 14.38 4.09
N GLN A 40 -14.81 13.98 3.56
CA GLN A 40 -13.66 14.85 3.25
C GLN A 40 -13.17 15.67 4.45
N GLN A 41 -13.30 15.11 5.66
CA GLN A 41 -12.91 15.74 6.93
C GLN A 41 -11.54 15.30 7.43
N VAL A 42 -10.72 14.73 6.56
CA VAL A 42 -9.38 14.21 6.87
C VAL A 42 -8.40 14.75 5.85
N ALA A 43 -7.16 14.98 6.28
CA ALA A 43 -6.11 15.41 5.38
C ALA A 43 -5.88 14.36 4.28
N GLN A 44 -5.65 14.82 3.05
CA GLN A 44 -5.47 13.96 1.87
C GLN A 44 -4.39 12.88 2.08
N LYS A 45 -3.31 13.21 2.81
CA LYS A 45 -2.18 12.30 3.06
C LYS A 45 -2.35 11.42 4.31
N ALA A 46 -3.43 11.56 5.05
CA ALA A 46 -3.60 10.88 6.34
C ALA A 46 -3.61 9.35 6.22
N TYR A 47 -4.18 8.81 5.15
CA TYR A 47 -4.22 7.36 4.92
C TYR A 47 -2.81 6.77 4.71
N PHE A 48 -2.04 7.34 3.78
CA PHE A 48 -0.68 6.85 3.52
C PHE A 48 0.28 7.15 4.67
N ALA A 49 0.11 8.25 5.41
CA ALA A 49 0.87 8.48 6.64
C ALA A 49 0.59 7.40 7.70
N HIS A 50 -0.67 6.93 7.81
CA HIS A 50 -1.02 5.83 8.69
C HIS A 50 -0.36 4.51 8.23
N ILE A 51 -0.38 4.22 6.92
CA ILE A 51 0.30 3.05 6.35
C ILE A 51 1.79 3.09 6.69
N THR A 52 2.49 4.20 6.39
CA THR A 52 3.92 4.36 6.70
C THR A 52 4.24 4.10 8.17
N ARG A 53 3.40 4.61 9.08
CA ARG A 53 3.56 4.38 10.52
C ARG A 53 3.41 2.90 10.88
N VAL A 54 2.35 2.23 10.40
CA VAL A 54 2.10 0.82 10.71
C VAL A 54 3.15 -0.09 10.08
N THR A 55 3.66 0.27 8.89
CA THR A 55 4.81 -0.39 8.25
C THR A 55 6.05 -0.36 9.16
N GLU A 56 6.35 0.80 9.77
CA GLU A 56 7.46 0.94 10.72
C GLU A 56 7.19 0.19 12.05
N GLU A 57 5.95 0.19 12.53
CA GLU A 57 5.55 -0.59 13.71
C GLU A 57 5.65 -2.11 13.46
N ALA A 58 5.37 -2.57 12.23
CA ALA A 58 5.42 -3.96 11.85
C ALA A 58 6.85 -4.50 11.69
N TYR A 59 7.75 -3.67 11.18
CA TYR A 59 9.16 -4.01 10.99
C TYR A 59 10.03 -2.74 11.12
N PRO A 60 10.85 -2.61 12.18
CA PRO A 60 11.72 -1.44 12.35
C PRO A 60 12.63 -1.23 11.15
N THR A 61 12.81 0.02 10.71
CA THR A 61 13.55 0.45 9.51
C THR A 61 12.85 0.24 8.16
N CYS A 62 11.69 -0.43 8.13
CA CYS A 62 11.01 -0.71 6.88
C CYS A 62 10.61 0.57 6.13
N ALA A 63 10.10 1.59 6.82
CA ALA A 63 9.70 2.83 6.15
C ALA A 63 10.90 3.52 5.48
N ALA A 64 12.04 3.57 6.17
CA ALA A 64 13.27 4.15 5.64
C ALA A 64 13.84 3.34 4.47
N ALA A 65 13.81 2.01 4.57
CA ALA A 65 14.26 1.11 3.51
C ALA A 65 13.41 1.27 2.23
N VAL A 66 12.09 1.25 2.37
CA VAL A 66 11.14 1.47 1.26
C VAL A 66 11.35 2.84 0.64
N GLN A 67 11.43 3.90 1.44
CA GLN A 67 11.65 5.26 0.93
C GLN A 67 12.95 5.38 0.13
N THR A 68 14.02 4.77 0.62
CA THR A 68 15.33 4.79 -0.04
C THR A 68 15.26 4.10 -1.41
N VAL A 69 14.72 2.88 -1.46
CA VAL A 69 14.63 2.11 -2.71
C VAL A 69 13.70 2.80 -3.71
N LEU A 70 12.51 3.24 -3.29
CA LEU A 70 11.57 3.89 -4.20
C LEU A 70 12.12 5.21 -4.76
N THR A 71 12.81 6.01 -3.94
CA THR A 71 13.45 7.25 -4.43
C THR A 71 14.51 6.94 -5.48
N GLN A 72 15.40 5.98 -5.21
CA GLN A 72 16.45 5.58 -6.15
C GLN A 72 15.89 4.99 -7.45
N ALA A 73 14.78 4.24 -7.37
CA ALA A 73 14.12 3.66 -8.53
C ALA A 73 13.41 4.73 -9.38
N VAL A 74 12.74 5.71 -8.76
CA VAL A 74 12.18 6.85 -9.49
C VAL A 74 13.28 7.67 -10.17
N GLU A 75 14.40 7.94 -9.49
CA GLU A 75 15.54 8.65 -10.08
C GLU A 75 16.16 7.89 -11.26
N ALA A 76 16.13 6.55 -11.24
CA ALA A 76 16.57 5.71 -12.34
C ALA A 76 15.70 5.91 -13.59
N SER A 77 14.39 6.14 -13.40
CA SER A 77 13.38 6.40 -14.45
C SER A 77 13.55 5.50 -15.70
N PRO A 78 13.63 4.16 -15.56
CA PRO A 78 13.80 3.30 -16.71
C PRO A 78 12.60 3.41 -17.65
N THR A 79 12.91 3.51 -18.94
CA THR A 79 11.93 3.72 -20.01
C THR A 79 11.26 2.43 -20.46
N ASP A 80 11.88 1.28 -20.23
CA ASP A 80 11.33 -0.02 -20.60
C ASP A 80 10.44 -0.57 -19.45
N PRO A 81 9.14 -0.78 -19.67
CA PRO A 81 8.26 -1.40 -18.69
C PRO A 81 8.76 -2.76 -18.16
N ALA A 82 9.51 -3.52 -18.96
CA ALA A 82 10.04 -4.81 -18.54
C ALA A 82 11.08 -4.67 -17.40
N GLU A 83 11.79 -3.55 -17.33
CA GLU A 83 12.73 -3.28 -16.23
C GLU A 83 12.01 -3.12 -14.90
N TRP A 84 10.80 -2.54 -14.92
CA TRP A 84 9.91 -2.47 -13.77
C TRP A 84 9.21 -3.79 -13.43
N GLY A 85 9.39 -4.85 -14.22
CA GLY A 85 8.64 -6.11 -14.05
C GLY A 85 7.25 -6.11 -14.66
N LEU A 86 6.92 -5.12 -15.49
CA LEU A 86 5.64 -5.06 -16.18
C LEU A 86 5.70 -5.80 -17.51
N CYS A 87 4.59 -6.39 -17.94
CA CYS A 87 4.45 -6.92 -19.29
C CYS A 87 4.30 -5.74 -20.27
N PRO A 88 5.23 -5.49 -21.21
CA PRO A 88 5.16 -4.29 -22.07
C PRO A 88 3.86 -4.19 -22.87
N ALA A 89 3.30 -5.32 -23.30
CA ALA A 89 2.04 -5.36 -24.04
C ALA A 89 0.80 -4.97 -23.23
N THR A 90 0.89 -4.94 -21.89
CA THR A 90 -0.22 -4.54 -21.01
C THR A 90 -0.14 -3.08 -20.57
N VAL A 91 0.99 -2.42 -20.81
CA VAL A 91 1.16 -1.01 -20.43
C VAL A 91 0.49 -0.11 -21.45
N PRO A 92 -0.43 0.79 -21.04
CA PRO A 92 -1.08 1.71 -21.95
C PRO A 92 -0.06 2.60 -22.68
N PRO A 93 -0.29 2.96 -23.95
CA PRO A 93 0.65 3.78 -24.72
C PRO A 93 0.97 5.14 -24.07
N TYR A 94 0.04 5.74 -23.32
CA TYR A 94 0.29 7.02 -22.65
C TYR A 94 1.34 6.90 -21.53
N ALA A 95 1.41 5.75 -20.85
CA ALA A 95 2.41 5.48 -19.82
C ALA A 95 3.69 4.90 -20.42
N ALA A 96 3.59 4.01 -21.43
CA ALA A 96 4.75 3.39 -22.05
C ALA A 96 5.67 4.40 -22.80
N ASN A 97 5.12 5.53 -23.24
CA ASN A 97 5.86 6.54 -24.00
C ASN A 97 6.43 7.69 -23.13
N ASP A 98 6.15 7.70 -21.83
CA ASP A 98 6.59 8.75 -20.92
C ASP A 98 7.18 8.11 -19.64
N PRO A 99 8.51 8.14 -19.45
CA PRO A 99 9.13 7.49 -18.30
C PRO A 99 8.70 8.08 -16.96
N VAL A 100 8.27 9.35 -16.91
CA VAL A 100 7.77 9.97 -15.68
C VAL A 100 6.40 9.40 -15.35
N ILE A 101 5.49 9.35 -16.32
CA ILE A 101 4.17 8.74 -16.12
C ILE A 101 4.32 7.26 -15.77
N LEU A 102 5.21 6.52 -16.43
CA LEU A 102 5.47 5.12 -16.11
C LEU A 102 5.92 4.93 -14.66
N ALA A 103 6.86 5.75 -14.19
CA ALA A 103 7.33 5.71 -12.81
C ALA A 103 6.21 6.07 -11.82
N GLU A 104 5.40 7.10 -12.10
CA GLU A 104 4.26 7.49 -11.26
C GLU A 104 3.22 6.36 -11.13
N GLU A 105 2.87 5.70 -12.23
CA GLU A 105 1.95 4.57 -12.26
C GLU A 105 2.50 3.38 -11.45
N VAL A 106 3.79 3.07 -11.60
CA VAL A 106 4.46 2.03 -10.80
C VAL A 106 4.43 2.36 -9.31
N MET A 107 4.73 3.61 -8.94
CA MET A 107 4.68 4.05 -7.54
C MET A 107 3.26 3.96 -6.97
N MET A 108 2.24 4.27 -7.77
CA MET A 108 0.84 4.08 -7.36
C MET A 108 0.53 2.61 -7.11
N ILE A 109 0.95 1.70 -7.99
CA ILE A 109 0.76 0.25 -7.80
C ILE A 109 1.41 -0.20 -6.49
N ILE A 110 2.66 0.19 -6.23
CA ILE A 110 3.37 -0.15 -4.99
C ILE A 110 2.63 0.40 -3.77
N ALA A 111 2.17 1.64 -3.81
CA ALA A 111 1.41 2.24 -2.71
C ALA A 111 0.12 1.46 -2.41
N VAL A 112 -0.59 0.99 -3.45
CA VAL A 112 -1.79 0.15 -3.30
C VAL A 112 -1.44 -1.23 -2.73
N LEU A 113 -0.32 -1.83 -3.13
CA LEU A 113 0.15 -3.11 -2.58
C LEU A 113 0.47 -3.00 -1.09
N PHE A 114 1.13 -1.92 -0.66
CA PHE A 114 1.37 -1.64 0.76
C PHE A 114 0.06 -1.43 1.52
N ALA A 115 -0.89 -0.68 0.95
CA ALA A 115 -2.20 -0.48 1.54
C ALA A 115 -2.95 -1.81 1.75
N ASN A 116 -2.95 -2.69 0.75
CA ASN A 116 -3.57 -4.02 0.87
C ASN A 116 -2.85 -4.90 1.91
N SER A 117 -1.52 -4.90 1.91
CA SER A 117 -0.73 -5.64 2.88
C SER A 117 -1.00 -5.16 4.31
N ASN A 118 -1.15 -3.85 4.48
CA ASN A 118 -1.51 -3.20 5.74
C ASN A 118 -2.90 -3.62 6.23
N MET A 119 -3.90 -3.69 5.34
CA MET A 119 -5.25 -4.15 5.69
C MET A 119 -5.29 -5.61 6.18
N GLY A 120 -4.29 -6.41 5.81
CA GLY A 120 -4.12 -7.80 6.26
C GLY A 120 -3.24 -7.96 7.51
N TYR A 121 -2.73 -6.87 8.09
CA TYR A 121 -1.81 -6.92 9.23
C TYR A 121 -2.55 -6.92 10.57
N TYR A 122 -2.57 -8.08 11.24
CA TYR A 122 -3.19 -8.27 12.56
C TYR A 122 -2.13 -8.68 13.60
N THR A 123 -1.76 -7.72 14.46
CA THR A 123 -0.63 -7.76 15.42
C THR A 123 -0.74 -8.79 16.55
N HIS A 124 -1.86 -9.51 16.66
CA HIS A 124 -2.12 -10.43 17.77
C HIS A 124 -2.41 -11.86 17.32
N THR A 125 -1.97 -12.21 16.10
CA THR A 125 -1.93 -13.61 15.66
C THR A 125 -0.56 -14.20 15.97
N PRO A 126 -0.45 -15.51 16.30
CA PRO A 126 0.85 -16.17 16.50
C PRO A 126 1.78 -16.15 15.28
N THR A 127 1.29 -15.66 14.13
CA THR A 127 1.93 -15.73 12.82
C THR A 127 2.03 -14.34 12.17
N TRP A 128 2.15 -13.27 12.96
CA TRP A 128 2.22 -11.90 12.42
C TRP A 128 3.43 -11.68 11.49
N GLU A 129 4.54 -12.41 11.71
CA GLU A 129 5.71 -12.44 10.82
C GLU A 129 5.42 -13.10 9.47
N ASN A 130 4.36 -13.92 9.37
CA ASN A 130 3.90 -14.49 8.10
C ASN A 130 2.93 -13.56 7.36
N THR A 131 2.67 -12.35 7.86
CA THR A 131 1.83 -11.40 7.13
C THR A 131 2.57 -10.86 5.92
N ARG A 132 1.82 -10.56 4.85
CA ARG A 132 2.40 -9.98 3.64
C ARG A 132 3.13 -8.67 3.92
N LEU A 133 2.62 -7.84 4.84
CA LEU A 133 3.27 -6.58 5.23
C LEU A 133 4.67 -6.83 5.80
N TRP A 134 4.79 -7.79 6.71
CA TRP A 134 6.08 -8.14 7.31
C TRP A 134 7.05 -8.67 6.26
N GLN A 135 6.62 -9.58 5.40
CA GLN A 135 7.46 -10.19 4.36
C GLN A 135 8.00 -9.16 3.36
N VAL A 136 7.15 -8.24 2.90
CA VAL A 136 7.59 -7.15 2.01
C VAL A 136 8.57 -6.25 2.75
N CYS A 137 8.31 -5.92 4.01
CA CYS A 137 9.23 -5.12 4.81
C CYS A 137 10.60 -5.76 4.99
N ASP A 138 10.63 -7.03 5.36
CA ASP A 138 11.85 -7.81 5.52
C ASP A 138 12.63 -7.85 4.20
N PHE A 139 11.95 -8.02 3.06
CA PHE A 139 12.57 -7.97 1.74
C PHE A 139 13.26 -6.61 1.49
N PHE A 140 12.57 -5.49 1.70
CA PHE A 140 13.19 -4.16 1.53
C PHE A 140 14.36 -3.94 2.52
N ALA A 141 14.21 -4.38 3.77
CA ALA A 141 15.24 -4.22 4.79
C ALA A 141 16.51 -5.03 4.46
N GLN A 142 16.38 -6.27 4.01
CA GLN A 142 17.52 -7.12 3.64
C GLN A 142 18.32 -6.54 2.47
N HIS A 143 17.63 -5.99 1.46
CA HIS A 143 18.27 -5.41 0.27
C HIS A 143 18.84 -4.00 0.50
N THR A 144 18.47 -3.35 1.61
CA THR A 144 19.10 -2.09 2.04
C THR A 144 20.24 -2.31 3.04
N ALA A 145 20.16 -3.34 3.89
CA ALA A 145 21.20 -3.70 4.86
C ALA A 145 22.45 -4.33 4.22
N THR A 146 22.30 -5.08 3.13
CA THR A 146 23.40 -5.77 2.44
C THR A 146 24.22 -4.87 1.49
N GLY A 147 23.79 -3.61 1.28
CA GLY A 147 24.42 -2.64 0.39
C GLY A 147 25.20 -1.51 1.07
N ALA A 148 25.41 -1.57 2.41
CA ALA A 148 26.09 -0.52 3.17
C ALA A 148 27.63 -0.49 3.02
N THR A 149 28.14 -0.90 1.86
CA THR A 149 29.49 -0.55 1.39
C THR A 149 29.42 -0.11 -0.07
N SER A 150 29.27 1.20 -0.28
CA SER A 150 29.51 1.96 -1.51
C SER A 150 28.83 1.47 -2.81
N ARG A 151 27.84 2.26 -3.28
CA ARG A 151 27.09 2.14 -4.56
C ARG A 151 26.11 0.95 -4.64
N SER A 152 24.92 1.08 -4.03
CA SER A 152 23.75 0.53 -4.73
C SER A 152 23.56 1.39 -5.98
N THR A 153 23.56 0.76 -7.13
CA THR A 153 23.33 1.46 -8.40
C THR A 153 21.84 1.66 -8.59
N HIS A 154 21.43 2.67 -9.34
CA HIS A 154 20.02 2.88 -9.72
C HIS A 154 19.36 1.61 -10.31
N SER A 155 20.15 0.74 -10.95
CA SER A 155 19.75 -0.59 -11.45
C SER A 155 19.28 -1.53 -10.34
N ASP A 156 19.91 -1.49 -9.16
CA ASP A 156 19.58 -2.40 -8.05
C ASP A 156 18.21 -2.03 -7.45
N ALA A 157 17.92 -0.74 -7.33
CA ALA A 157 16.65 -0.25 -6.81
C ALA A 157 15.46 -0.63 -7.72
N VAL A 158 15.64 -0.53 -9.05
CA VAL A 158 14.63 -0.97 -10.03
C VAL A 158 14.39 -2.47 -9.95
N SER A 159 15.45 -3.28 -9.78
CA SER A 159 15.31 -4.74 -9.60
C SER A 159 14.51 -5.08 -8.34
N ILE A 160 14.78 -4.41 -7.21
CA ILE A 160 14.03 -4.62 -5.96
C ILE A 160 12.55 -4.31 -6.17
N VAL A 161 12.22 -3.20 -6.86
CA VAL A 161 10.84 -2.85 -7.19
C VAL A 161 10.19 -3.92 -8.05
N ARG A 162 10.86 -4.37 -9.12
CA ARG A 162 10.38 -5.46 -9.97
C ARG A 162 10.07 -6.71 -9.16
N ASP A 163 10.97 -7.11 -8.27
CA ASP A 163 10.81 -8.36 -7.52
C ASP A 163 9.65 -8.26 -6.52
N VAL A 164 9.36 -7.07 -5.98
CA VAL A 164 8.16 -6.81 -5.16
C VAL A 164 6.87 -6.89 -5.97
N LEU A 165 6.90 -6.47 -7.24
CA LEU A 165 5.74 -6.53 -8.14
C LEU A 165 5.44 -7.95 -8.65
N LEU A 166 6.46 -8.78 -8.78
CA LEU A 166 6.32 -10.15 -9.30
C LEU A 166 5.96 -11.20 -8.24
N ASN A 167 6.24 -10.93 -6.96
CA ASN A 167 5.96 -11.84 -5.84
C ASN A 167 4.75 -11.39 -5.03
#